data_AF-A0A0C9Y1G8-F1
#
_entry.id   AF-A0A0C9Y1G8-F1
#
_cell.length_a   1.000
_cell.length_b   1.000
_cell.length_c   1.000
_cell.angle_alpha   90.00
_cell.angle_beta   90.00
_cell.angle_gamma   90.00
#
_symmetry.space_group_name_H-M   'P 1'
#
loop_
_entity.id
_entity.type
_entity.pdbx_description
1 polymer ?
#
loop_
_entity_poly.entity_id
_entity_poly.type
_entity_poly.pdbx_seq_one_letter_code
_entity_poly.pdbx_strand_id
1 'polypeptide(L)'
;MPTPAHEFCLTDFGRAVQSTLDRLPISRSHVHITLEPNLTLRSPCTGFSATPDRSLFASPVKAGRGVLLTVVECTFSQSCEALMKKDSDSEADFELEPVVIKPIVVADHTWCAIKDVEFDVWIREDGAERIDLDDSKRVTGYIYPRIEMEEVERVIGKGLSATKNEICKLADVFGSKSVRRRLQVAELEVEFNWRDIQSGLKISSRATAWSRYETWYFDEF
;
A
#
# COMPACT_ATOMS: atom_id res chain seq x y z
N MET A 1 -1.19 -18.13 3.22
CA MET A 1 -0.94 -17.25 2.05
C MET A 1 -1.83 -16.03 2.15
N PRO A 2 -1.41 -14.87 1.63
CA PRO A 2 -2.27 -13.71 1.51
C PRO A 2 -3.53 -14.06 0.70
N THR A 3 -4.66 -13.47 1.09
CA THR A 3 -5.95 -13.78 0.45
C THR A 3 -6.09 -13.01 -0.87
N PRO A 4 -6.92 -13.48 -1.82
CA PRO A 4 -7.25 -12.71 -3.02
C PRO A 4 -7.71 -11.27 -2.73
N ALA A 5 -8.40 -11.04 -1.60
CA ALA A 5 -8.80 -9.71 -1.18
C ALA A 5 -7.63 -8.80 -0.82
N HIS A 6 -6.65 -9.34 -0.07
CA HIS A 6 -5.43 -8.64 0.31
C HIS A 6 -4.54 -8.33 -0.90
N GLU A 7 -4.31 -9.33 -1.76
CA GLU A 7 -3.49 -9.16 -2.97
C GLU A 7 -4.08 -8.14 -3.96
N PHE A 8 -5.40 -8.08 -4.08
CA PHE A 8 -6.07 -7.14 -4.99
C PHE A 8 -5.78 -5.69 -4.59
N CYS A 9 -6.01 -5.33 -3.32
CA CYS A 9 -5.79 -3.98 -2.82
C CYS A 9 -4.33 -3.52 -3.01
N LEU A 10 -3.37 -4.39 -2.67
CA LEU A 10 -1.94 -4.10 -2.82
C LEU A 10 -1.47 -4.04 -4.27
N THR A 11 -2.12 -4.78 -5.17
CA THR A 11 -1.79 -4.77 -6.60
C THR A 11 -2.19 -3.46 -7.25
N ASP A 12 -3.42 -2.99 -7.02
CA ASP A 12 -3.89 -1.74 -7.61
C ASP A 12 -3.19 -0.52 -6.99
N PHE A 13 -2.98 -0.54 -5.67
CA PHE A 13 -2.11 0.42 -4.98
C PHE A 13 -0.71 0.47 -5.63
N GLY A 14 -0.06 -0.69 -5.76
CA GLY A 14 1.28 -0.78 -6.31
C GLY A 14 1.35 -0.32 -7.75
N ARG A 15 0.33 -0.60 -8.56
CA ARG A 15 0.24 -0.13 -9.96
C ARG A 15 0.18 1.39 -10.04
N ALA A 16 -0.62 2.03 -9.19
CA ALA A 16 -0.73 3.50 -9.18
C ALA A 16 0.63 4.15 -8.85
N VAL A 17 1.28 3.71 -7.78
CA VAL A 17 2.60 4.23 -7.36
C VAL A 17 3.66 3.96 -8.44
N GLN A 18 3.72 2.74 -8.97
CA GLN A 18 4.70 2.38 -10.00
C GLN A 18 4.51 3.21 -11.28
N SER A 19 3.27 3.47 -11.69
CA SER A 19 2.97 4.32 -12.85
C SER A 19 3.54 5.73 -12.69
N THR A 20 3.42 6.32 -11.49
CA THR A 20 4.01 7.63 -11.19
C THR A 20 5.55 7.57 -11.20
N LEU A 21 6.14 6.51 -10.64
CA LEU A 21 7.59 6.33 -10.66
C LEU A 21 8.17 6.12 -12.07
N ASP A 22 7.40 5.55 -12.99
CA ASP A 22 7.80 5.34 -14.39
C ASP A 22 7.77 6.63 -15.22
N ARG A 23 7.01 7.64 -14.79
CA ARG A 23 6.98 8.96 -15.43
C ARG A 23 8.15 9.85 -15.04
N LEU A 24 8.97 9.44 -14.08
CA LEU A 24 10.15 10.21 -13.67
C LEU A 24 11.12 10.39 -14.85
N PRO A 25 11.59 11.62 -15.14
CA PRO A 25 12.46 11.92 -16.28
C PRO A 25 13.92 11.52 -16.02
N ILE A 26 14.14 10.26 -15.61
CA ILE A 26 15.43 9.68 -15.24
C ILE A 26 15.79 8.51 -16.15
N SER A 27 17.08 8.35 -16.41
CA SER A 27 17.54 7.13 -17.06
C SER A 27 17.64 6.00 -16.04
N ARG A 28 16.90 4.92 -16.26
CA ARG A 28 16.98 3.67 -15.48
C ARG A 28 18.38 3.03 -15.49
N SER A 29 19.27 3.48 -16.38
CA SER A 29 20.68 3.07 -16.41
C SER A 29 21.55 3.67 -15.29
N HIS A 30 21.06 4.66 -14.55
CA HIS A 30 21.81 5.34 -13.49
C HIS A 30 21.24 5.05 -12.10
N VAL A 31 19.91 4.97 -11.99
CA VAL A 31 19.20 4.70 -10.73
C VAL A 31 18.14 3.64 -10.97
N HIS A 32 18.14 2.61 -10.13
CA HIS A 32 17.03 1.68 -9.98
C HIS A 32 16.09 2.20 -8.91
N ILE A 33 14.81 2.23 -9.26
CA ILE A 33 13.73 2.47 -8.31
C ILE A 33 12.84 1.25 -8.40
N THR A 34 12.58 0.61 -7.27
CA THR A 34 11.75 -0.58 -7.25
C THR A 34 10.72 -0.48 -6.13
N LEU A 35 9.50 -0.89 -6.46
CA LEU A 35 8.42 -1.09 -5.50
C LEU A 35 8.25 -2.59 -5.30
N GLU A 36 8.92 -3.13 -4.29
CA GLU A 36 9.01 -4.57 -4.05
C GLU A 36 7.84 -5.03 -3.16
N PRO A 37 7.05 -6.03 -3.57
CA PRO A 37 6.09 -6.69 -2.70
C PRO A 37 6.79 -7.70 -1.78
N ASN A 38 6.33 -7.81 -0.52
CA ASN A 38 6.72 -8.86 0.42
C ASN A 38 8.24 -9.03 0.60
N LEU A 39 9.01 -7.94 0.51
CA LEU A 39 10.46 -8.00 0.66
C LEU A 39 10.85 -7.97 2.13
N THR A 40 11.44 -9.06 2.63
CA THR A 40 11.94 -9.09 4.01
C THR A 40 13.10 -8.11 4.21
N LEU A 41 12.86 -7.07 4.98
CA LEU A 41 13.84 -6.10 5.46
C LEU A 41 14.58 -6.69 6.65
N ARG A 42 15.91 -6.83 6.54
CA ARG A 42 16.75 -7.30 7.65
C ARG A 42 17.82 -6.28 7.99
N SER A 43 18.02 -6.06 9.29
CA SER A 43 19.14 -5.26 9.80
C SER A 43 20.06 -6.16 10.63
N PRO A 44 21.20 -6.61 10.06
CA PRO A 44 22.16 -7.48 10.75
C PRO A 44 22.66 -6.88 12.08
N CYS A 45 22.73 -5.55 12.16
CA CYS A 45 23.26 -4.84 13.32
C CYS A 45 22.27 -4.74 14.49
N THR A 46 20.97 -4.88 14.22
CA THR A 46 19.92 -4.73 15.26
C THR A 46 19.10 -6.00 15.47
N GLY A 47 19.27 -7.00 14.61
CA GLY A 47 18.42 -8.20 14.60
C GLY A 47 17.02 -7.97 14.05
N PHE A 48 16.67 -6.73 13.68
CA PHE A 48 15.37 -6.40 13.11
C PHE A 48 15.11 -7.18 11.82
N SER A 49 13.91 -7.76 11.72
CA SER A 49 13.39 -8.44 10.54
C SER A 49 11.90 -8.16 10.42
N ALA A 50 11.47 -7.55 9.33
CA ALA A 50 10.07 -7.35 9.00
C ALA A 50 9.85 -7.64 7.51
N THR A 51 8.66 -8.11 7.15
CA THR A 51 8.29 -8.35 5.75
C THR A 51 7.04 -7.52 5.47
N PRO A 52 7.22 -6.26 5.07
CA PRO A 52 6.08 -5.45 4.70
C PRO A 52 5.46 -5.87 3.39
N ASP A 53 4.17 -5.59 3.26
CA ASP A 53 3.41 -5.85 2.04
C ASP A 53 4.02 -5.14 0.82
N ARG A 54 4.49 -3.89 0.98
CA ARG A 54 5.23 -3.16 -0.06
C ARG A 54 6.38 -2.35 0.52
N SER A 55 7.48 -2.25 -0.24
CA SER A 55 8.62 -1.40 0.08
C SER A 55 9.13 -0.66 -1.16
N LEU A 56 9.31 0.65 -1.04
CA LEU A 56 9.89 1.50 -2.09
C LEU A 56 11.38 1.72 -1.83
N PHE A 57 12.20 1.39 -2.83
CA PHE A 57 13.65 1.60 -2.81
C PHE A 57 14.11 2.49 -3.95
N ALA A 58 15.18 3.25 -3.69
CA ALA A 58 16.01 3.82 -4.73
C ALA A 58 17.47 3.45 -4.50
N SER A 59 18.16 3.04 -5.56
CA SER A 59 19.58 2.70 -5.52
C SER A 59 20.30 3.12 -6.80
N PRO A 60 21.57 3.54 -6.71
CA PRO A 60 22.38 3.73 -7.91
C PRO A 60 22.66 2.38 -8.59
N VAL A 61 22.64 2.36 -9.93
CA VAL A 61 22.91 1.14 -10.72
C VAL A 61 24.38 0.71 -10.62
N LYS A 62 25.29 1.69 -10.53
CA LYS A 62 26.70 1.43 -10.22
C LYS A 62 26.84 1.31 -8.71
N ALA A 63 27.61 0.31 -8.26
CA ALA A 63 27.79 -0.08 -6.86
C ALA A 63 27.66 1.09 -5.86
N GLY A 64 26.66 0.99 -4.99
CA GLY A 64 26.34 1.97 -3.95
C GLY A 64 25.25 1.44 -3.03
N ARG A 65 25.06 2.09 -1.87
CA ARG A 65 23.99 1.69 -0.94
C ARG A 65 22.64 2.13 -1.49
N GLY A 66 21.71 1.17 -1.57
CA GLY A 66 20.29 1.47 -1.76
C GLY A 66 19.70 2.12 -0.52
N VAL A 67 18.60 2.81 -0.74
CA VAL A 67 17.88 3.57 0.26
C VAL A 67 16.43 3.11 0.27
N LEU A 68 15.95 2.70 1.44
CA LEU A 68 14.54 2.44 1.69
C LEU A 68 13.83 3.77 1.98
N LEU A 69 12.75 4.03 1.26
CA LEU A 69 12.09 5.34 1.24
C LEU A 69 10.69 5.31 1.84
N THR A 70 9.97 4.21 1.63
CA THR A 70 8.60 4.03 2.14
C THR A 70 8.32 2.55 2.37
N VAL A 71 7.55 2.27 3.42
CA VAL A 71 7.00 0.96 3.76
C VAL A 71 5.49 1.09 3.87
N VAL A 72 4.76 0.12 3.33
CA VAL A 72 3.30 0.05 3.40
C VAL A 72 2.89 -1.34 3.86
N GLU A 73 1.97 -1.37 4.82
CA GLU A 73 1.27 -2.57 5.29
C GLU A 73 -0.23 -2.41 5.00
N CYS A 74 -0.89 -3.50 4.62
CA CYS A 74 -2.33 -3.55 4.38
C CYS A 74 -2.93 -4.65 5.26
N THR A 75 -3.80 -4.25 6.19
CA THR A 75 -4.38 -5.17 7.16
C THR A 75 -5.89 -5.30 6.95
N PHE A 76 -6.39 -6.49 7.24
CA PHE A 76 -7.81 -6.83 7.14
C PHE A 76 -8.27 -7.28 8.51
N SER A 77 -9.21 -6.57 9.12
CA SER A 77 -9.85 -7.11 10.32
C SER A 77 -11.10 -7.91 9.95
N GLN A 78 -11.23 -9.07 10.61
CA GLN A 78 -12.43 -9.92 10.54
C GLN A 78 -13.08 -9.90 11.91
N SER A 79 -14.37 -9.55 11.98
CA SER A 79 -15.11 -9.68 13.22
C SER A 79 -15.67 -11.09 13.37
N CYS A 80 -15.34 -11.80 14.45
CA CYS A 80 -16.08 -13.00 14.87
C CYS A 80 -17.35 -12.66 15.71
N GLU A 81 -17.53 -11.42 16.16
CA GLU A 81 -18.60 -11.06 17.12
C GLU A 81 -19.60 -9.98 16.66
N ALA A 82 -19.41 -9.32 15.50
CA ALA A 82 -20.21 -8.16 15.12
C ALA A 82 -21.47 -8.46 14.26
N LEU A 83 -22.03 -9.67 14.36
CA LEU A 83 -23.29 -10.04 13.69
C LEU A 83 -24.57 -9.64 14.47
N MET A 84 -24.44 -8.95 15.60
CA MET A 84 -25.59 -8.62 16.48
C MET A 84 -25.67 -7.13 16.83
N LYS A 85 -25.99 -6.27 15.86
CA LYS A 85 -26.90 -5.14 16.11
C LYS A 85 -27.45 -4.58 14.80
N LYS A 86 -28.75 -4.79 14.65
CA LYS A 86 -29.62 -4.27 13.59
C LYS A 86 -30.17 -2.91 14.06
N ASP A 87 -30.30 -2.01 13.07
CA ASP A 87 -31.03 -0.73 13.05
C ASP A 87 -30.50 0.45 13.88
N SER A 88 -30.32 1.60 13.21
CA SER A 88 -30.86 2.92 13.61
C SER A 88 -30.62 3.97 12.50
N ASP A 89 -31.73 4.35 11.86
CA ASP A 89 -32.19 5.67 11.39
C ASP A 89 -31.36 6.61 10.47
N SER A 90 -32.14 7.16 9.53
CA SER A 90 -31.85 8.09 8.45
C SER A 90 -31.41 9.49 8.88
N GLU A 91 -30.50 10.11 8.12
CA GLU A 91 -30.71 11.44 7.53
C GLU A 91 -30.00 11.51 6.17
N ALA A 92 -30.67 12.15 5.22
CA ALA A 92 -30.23 12.29 3.84
C ALA A 92 -29.34 13.54 3.70
N ASP A 93 -28.08 13.31 3.40
CA ASP A 93 -27.33 14.11 2.43
C ASP A 93 -26.91 13.15 1.31
N PHE A 94 -26.74 13.66 0.08
CA PHE A 94 -26.34 12.85 -1.08
C PHE A 94 -24.90 12.32 -0.91
N GLU A 95 -24.69 11.40 0.02
CA GLU A 95 -23.54 10.52 0.06
C GLU A 95 -23.81 9.35 -0.88
N LEU A 96 -22.91 9.15 -1.84
CA LEU A 96 -22.92 7.97 -2.71
C LEU A 96 -22.96 6.72 -1.82
N GLU A 97 -23.89 5.81 -2.10
CA GLU A 97 -24.13 4.64 -1.26
C GLU A 97 -22.80 3.92 -0.92
N PRO A 98 -22.46 3.77 0.37
CA PRO A 98 -21.23 3.10 0.76
C PRO A 98 -21.22 1.67 0.19
N VAL A 99 -20.09 1.24 -0.38
CA VAL A 99 -19.94 -0.14 -0.84
C VAL A 99 -20.02 -1.05 0.38
N VAL A 100 -21.16 -1.70 0.61
CA VAL A 100 -21.31 -2.67 1.72
C VAL A 100 -20.89 -4.06 1.25
N ILE A 101 -19.90 -4.65 1.93
CA ILE A 101 -19.46 -6.03 1.72
C ILE A 101 -20.15 -6.90 2.76
N LYS A 102 -21.21 -7.60 2.34
CA LYS A 102 -21.91 -8.55 3.21
C LYS A 102 -21.03 -9.77 3.49
N PRO A 103 -21.09 -10.35 4.70
CA PRO A 103 -20.47 -11.65 4.98
C PRO A 103 -20.92 -12.71 3.98
N ILE A 104 -19.98 -13.55 3.55
CA ILE A 104 -20.23 -14.66 2.62
C ILE A 104 -20.40 -15.93 3.44
N VAL A 105 -21.65 -16.39 3.54
CA VAL A 105 -22.05 -17.54 4.35
C VAL A 105 -22.56 -18.65 3.43
N VAL A 106 -22.03 -19.86 3.59
CA VAL A 106 -22.47 -21.07 2.87
C VAL A 106 -22.47 -22.23 3.87
N ALA A 107 -23.57 -23.00 3.90
CA ALA A 107 -23.77 -24.11 4.84
C ALA A 107 -23.54 -23.70 6.32
N ASP A 108 -24.13 -22.57 6.73
CA ASP A 108 -23.99 -21.95 8.05
C ASP A 108 -22.55 -21.59 8.47
N HIS A 109 -21.59 -21.69 7.54
CA HIS A 109 -20.21 -21.30 7.75
C HIS A 109 -19.92 -19.96 7.08
N THR A 110 -19.29 -19.04 7.83
CA THR A 110 -18.86 -17.73 7.30
C THR A 110 -17.46 -17.87 6.70
N TRP A 111 -17.40 -17.94 5.37
CA TRP A 111 -16.16 -18.12 4.63
C TRP A 111 -15.35 -16.82 4.52
N CYS A 112 -16.03 -15.67 4.46
CA CYS A 112 -15.37 -14.36 4.46
C CYS A 112 -16.27 -13.28 5.06
N ALA A 113 -15.71 -12.52 6.00
CA ALA A 113 -16.27 -11.28 6.49
C ALA A 113 -15.15 -10.25 6.59
N ILE A 114 -15.40 -9.03 6.13
CA ILE A 114 -14.44 -7.92 6.17
C ILE A 114 -15.10 -6.83 7.00
N LYS A 115 -14.47 -6.43 8.10
CA LYS A 115 -14.95 -5.35 8.97
C LYS A 115 -14.36 -4.02 8.54
N ASP A 116 -13.05 -4.00 8.35
CA ASP A 116 -12.29 -2.86 7.84
C ASP A 116 -11.09 -3.36 7.01
N VAL A 117 -10.57 -2.45 6.20
CA VAL A 117 -9.31 -2.62 5.47
C VAL A 117 -8.49 -1.37 5.69
N GLU A 118 -7.37 -1.52 6.38
CA GLU A 118 -6.50 -0.44 6.80
C GLU A 118 -5.20 -0.47 5.97
N PHE A 119 -4.69 0.71 5.65
CA PHE A 119 -3.36 0.92 5.07
C PHE A 119 -2.52 1.69 6.06
N ASP A 120 -1.44 1.09 6.51
CA ASP A 120 -0.45 1.71 7.36
C ASP A 120 0.78 2.09 6.53
N VAL A 121 1.17 3.35 6.58
CA VAL A 121 2.29 3.89 5.80
C VAL A 121 3.32 4.52 6.72
N TRP A 122 4.58 4.16 6.48
CA TRP A 122 5.75 4.79 7.08
C TRP A 122 6.64 5.33 5.97
N ILE A 123 7.03 6.60 6.09
CA ILE A 123 7.99 7.23 5.18
C ILE A 123 9.27 7.58 5.91
N ARG A 124 10.37 7.62 5.16
CA ARG A 124 11.62 8.17 5.69
C ARG A 124 11.51 9.69 5.78
N GLU A 125 11.70 10.25 6.97
CA GLU A 125 11.76 11.69 7.16
C GLU A 125 12.94 12.32 6.39
N ASP A 126 12.78 13.58 5.99
CA ASP A 126 13.82 14.29 5.23
C ASP A 126 15.12 14.39 6.03
N GLY A 127 16.21 13.87 5.46
CA GLY A 127 17.52 13.85 6.10
C GLY A 127 17.73 12.72 7.12
N ALA A 128 16.70 11.93 7.42
CA ALA A 128 16.85 10.75 8.26
C ALA A 128 17.61 9.63 7.53
N GLU A 129 18.48 8.92 8.26
CA GLU A 129 19.20 7.77 7.70
C GLU A 129 18.29 6.55 7.49
N ARG A 130 17.25 6.40 8.32
CA ARG A 130 16.38 5.22 8.38
C ARG A 130 14.92 5.63 8.53
N ILE A 131 14.02 4.73 8.12
CA ILE A 131 12.60 4.83 8.44
C ILE A 131 12.42 4.47 9.92
N ASP A 132 11.72 5.32 10.65
CA ASP A 132 11.25 5.02 11.98
C ASP A 132 9.93 4.27 11.88
N LEU A 133 9.91 3.02 12.34
CA LEU A 133 8.75 2.13 12.31
C LEU A 133 7.96 2.17 13.62
N ASP A 134 8.23 3.16 14.48
CA ASP A 134 7.39 3.43 15.65
C ASP A 134 5.94 3.73 15.24
N ASP A 135 4.98 3.20 15.99
CA ASP A 135 3.55 3.39 15.73
C ASP A 135 3.13 4.87 15.76
N SER A 136 3.86 5.73 16.48
CA SER A 136 3.62 7.18 16.51
C SER A 136 3.98 7.88 15.20
N LYS A 137 4.76 7.23 14.33
CA LYS A 137 5.15 7.72 13.00
C LYS A 137 4.32 7.12 11.87
N ARG A 138 3.47 6.15 12.20
CA ARG A 138 2.55 5.49 11.28
C ARG A 138 1.42 6.43 10.89
N VAL A 139 1.08 6.41 9.61
CA VAL A 139 -0.15 7.01 9.12
C VAL A 139 -1.07 5.90 8.63
N THR A 140 -2.27 5.86 9.20
CA THR A 140 -3.30 4.88 8.88
C THR A 140 -4.38 5.52 8.01
N GLY A 141 -4.82 4.82 6.98
CA GLY A 141 -5.99 5.17 6.19
C GLY A 141 -6.89 3.96 5.99
N TYR A 142 -8.14 4.22 5.63
CA TYR A 142 -9.18 3.20 5.52
C TYR A 142 -9.71 3.14 4.09
N ILE A 143 -9.78 1.92 3.53
CA ILE A 143 -10.49 1.68 2.25
C ILE A 143 -11.91 1.16 2.52
N TYR A 144 -12.14 0.51 3.66
CA TYR A 144 -13.43 -0.03 4.05
C TYR A 144 -13.60 0.12 5.57
N PRO A 145 -14.81 0.45 6.08
CA PRO A 145 -16.08 0.60 5.36
C PRO A 145 -16.27 1.94 4.65
N ARG A 146 -15.50 2.95 5.01
CA ARG A 146 -15.46 4.28 4.38
C ARG A 146 -14.05 4.53 3.86
N ILE A 147 -13.97 5.31 2.78
CA ILE A 147 -12.68 5.71 2.21
C ILE A 147 -12.21 6.94 2.99
N GLU A 148 -11.14 6.77 3.76
CA GLU A 148 -10.46 7.80 4.55
C GLU A 148 -8.96 7.67 4.27
N MET A 149 -8.54 8.16 3.10
CA MET A 149 -7.18 7.94 2.55
C MET A 149 -6.41 9.24 2.33
N GLU A 150 -6.99 10.40 2.61
CA GLU A 150 -6.42 11.72 2.31
C GLU A 150 -5.04 11.91 2.97
N GLU A 151 -4.90 11.47 4.23
CA GLU A 151 -3.64 11.58 4.95
C GLU A 151 -2.59 10.60 4.40
N VAL A 152 -3.01 9.38 4.05
CA VAL A 152 -2.14 8.38 3.40
C VAL A 152 -1.63 8.89 2.05
N GLU A 153 -2.51 9.42 1.21
CA GLU A 153 -2.13 10.04 -0.07
C GLU A 153 -1.11 11.15 0.11
N ARG A 154 -1.35 12.04 1.08
CA ARG A 154 -0.44 13.14 1.40
C ARG A 154 0.93 12.62 1.82
N VAL A 155 0.99 11.58 2.66
CA VAL A 155 2.23 10.97 3.11
C VAL A 155 2.95 10.26 1.97
N ILE A 156 2.24 9.55 1.09
CA ILE A 156 2.83 8.94 -0.10
C ILE A 156 3.40 10.02 -1.03
N GLY A 157 2.68 11.12 -1.26
CA GLY A 157 3.17 12.26 -2.03
C GLY A 157 4.46 12.87 -1.45
N LYS A 158 4.55 12.97 -0.11
CA LYS A 158 5.79 13.35 0.58
C LYS A 158 6.91 12.32 0.36
N GLY A 159 6.62 11.03 0.51
CA GLY A 159 7.58 9.94 0.27
C GLY A 159 8.13 9.95 -1.16
N LEU A 160 7.28 10.21 -2.16
CA LEU A 160 7.69 10.36 -3.56
C LEU A 160 8.51 11.62 -3.81
N SER A 161 8.16 12.73 -3.16
CA SER A 161 8.96 13.96 -3.21
C SER A 161 10.35 13.76 -2.59
N ALA A 162 10.42 13.06 -1.44
CA ALA A 162 11.68 12.68 -0.82
C ALA A 162 12.50 11.75 -1.74
N THR A 163 11.84 10.76 -2.36
CA THR A 163 12.43 9.88 -3.38
C THR A 163 13.07 10.70 -4.51
N LYS A 164 12.32 11.68 -5.05
CA LYS A 164 12.80 12.60 -6.10
C LYS A 164 14.04 13.38 -5.66
N ASN A 165 14.04 13.88 -4.42
CA ASN A 165 15.16 14.64 -3.86
C ASN A 165 16.41 13.77 -3.69
N GLU A 166 16.25 12.53 -3.23
CA GLU A 166 17.36 11.58 -3.09
C GLU A 166 17.93 11.20 -4.45
N ILE A 167 17.09 11.00 -5.46
CA ILE A 167 17.52 10.77 -6.83
C ILE A 167 18.27 11.99 -7.36
N CYS A 168 17.85 13.22 -7.04
CA CYS A 168 18.58 14.43 -7.40
C CYS A 168 19.98 14.45 -6.77
N LYS A 169 20.12 14.06 -5.49
CA LYS A 169 21.42 13.94 -4.82
C LYS A 169 22.31 12.90 -5.51
N LEU A 170 21.73 11.76 -5.91
CA LEU A 170 22.45 10.75 -6.71
C LEU A 170 22.82 11.27 -8.10
N ALA A 171 21.95 12.07 -8.75
CA ALA A 171 22.21 12.65 -10.06
C ALA A 171 23.40 13.64 -10.06
N ASP A 172 23.63 14.34 -8.94
CA ASP A 172 24.81 15.18 -8.74
C ASP A 172 26.11 14.35 -8.76
N VAL A 173 26.08 13.15 -8.18
CA VAL A 173 27.21 12.19 -8.23
C VAL A 173 27.51 11.76 -9.67
N PHE A 174 26.48 11.67 -10.52
CA PHE A 174 26.63 11.31 -11.94
C PHE A 174 26.94 12.50 -12.86
N GLY A 175 27.02 13.74 -12.35
CA GLY A 175 27.39 14.94 -13.10
C GLY A 175 26.36 15.43 -14.13
N SER A 176 25.11 14.94 -14.09
CA SER A 176 24.10 15.25 -15.11
C SER A 176 23.18 16.40 -14.71
N LYS A 177 23.63 17.64 -14.96
CA LYS A 177 22.85 18.87 -14.66
C LYS A 177 21.48 18.92 -15.36
N SER A 178 21.36 18.33 -16.55
CA SER A 178 20.10 18.33 -17.32
C SER A 178 19.05 17.36 -16.74
N VAL A 179 19.48 16.20 -16.22
CA VAL A 179 18.59 15.26 -15.52
C VAL A 179 18.10 15.88 -14.22
N ARG A 180 18.99 16.51 -13.45
CA ARG A 180 18.63 17.21 -12.21
C ARG A 180 17.57 18.29 -12.44
N ARG A 181 17.74 19.15 -13.45
CA ARG A 181 16.74 20.19 -13.76
C ARG A 181 15.38 19.61 -14.11
N ARG A 182 15.33 18.57 -14.95
CA ARG A 182 14.07 17.91 -15.33
C ARG A 182 13.39 17.25 -14.13
N LEU A 183 14.16 16.60 -13.26
CA LEU A 183 13.66 16.02 -12.01
C LEU A 183 13.09 17.06 -11.05
N GLN A 184 13.77 18.20 -10.88
CA GLN A 184 13.32 19.26 -9.98
C GLN A 184 11.98 19.86 -10.40
N VAL A 185 11.76 20.00 -11.72
CA VAL A 185 10.53 20.55 -12.30
C VAL A 185 9.42 19.49 -12.43
N ALA A 186 9.75 18.19 -12.38
CA ALA A 186 8.75 17.13 -12.46
C ALA A 186 7.83 17.15 -11.24
N GLU A 187 6.53 17.27 -11.49
CA GLU A 187 5.48 17.05 -10.50
C GLU A 187 5.21 15.54 -10.39
N LEU A 188 5.12 15.06 -9.16
CA LEU A 188 4.79 13.68 -8.85
C LEU A 188 3.48 13.68 -8.09
N GLU A 189 2.40 13.46 -8.83
CA GLU A 189 1.10 13.18 -8.25
C GLU A 189 0.76 11.73 -8.55
N VAL A 190 0.31 11.02 -7.51
CA VAL A 190 -0.27 9.69 -7.67
C VAL A 190 -1.77 9.88 -7.66
N GLU A 191 -2.41 9.41 -8.71
CA GLU A 191 -3.85 9.36 -8.78
C GLU A 191 -4.28 7.97 -8.30
N PHE A 192 -4.89 7.91 -7.12
CA PHE A 192 -5.49 6.70 -6.61
C PHE A 192 -6.98 6.70 -6.90
N ASN A 193 -7.46 5.63 -7.54
CA ASN A 193 -8.90 5.39 -7.60
C ASN A 193 -9.31 4.46 -6.45
N TRP A 194 -9.40 5.01 -5.23
CA TRP A 194 -9.79 4.24 -4.05
C TRP A 194 -11.18 3.63 -4.17
N ARG A 195 -12.08 4.23 -4.96
CA ARG A 195 -13.41 3.67 -5.22
C ARG A 195 -13.35 2.42 -6.06
N ASP A 196 -12.50 2.38 -7.08
CA ASP A 196 -12.25 1.16 -7.85
C ASP A 196 -11.62 0.09 -6.96
N ILE A 197 -10.67 0.46 -6.08
CA ILE A 197 -10.06 -0.46 -5.13
C ILE A 197 -11.09 -1.02 -4.15
N GLN A 198 -11.94 -0.18 -3.56
CA GLN A 198 -13.03 -0.58 -2.66
C GLN A 198 -14.10 -1.43 -3.39
N SER A 199 -14.40 -1.12 -4.65
CA SER A 199 -15.34 -1.89 -5.47
C SER A 199 -14.78 -3.27 -5.82
N GLY A 200 -13.51 -3.34 -6.19
CA GLY A 200 -12.81 -4.59 -6.47
C GLY A 200 -12.64 -5.45 -5.23
N LEU A 201 -12.52 -4.85 -4.04
CA LEU A 201 -12.53 -5.54 -2.75
C LEU A 201 -13.80 -6.40 -2.56
N LYS A 202 -14.96 -5.95 -3.04
CA LYS A 202 -16.20 -6.72 -3.01
C LYS A 202 -16.14 -7.98 -3.88
N ILE A 203 -15.43 -7.93 -5.01
CA ILE A 203 -15.25 -9.08 -5.91
C ILE A 203 -14.23 -10.04 -5.32
N SER A 204 -13.11 -9.52 -4.83
CA SER A 204 -12.01 -10.31 -4.29
C SER A 204 -12.34 -10.95 -2.94
N SER A 205 -13.28 -10.40 -2.17
CA SER A 205 -13.84 -11.08 -0.98
C SER A 205 -14.58 -12.38 -1.34
N ARG A 206 -15.26 -12.44 -2.51
CA ARG A 206 -15.87 -13.68 -3.03
C ARG A 206 -14.82 -14.71 -3.44
N ALA A 207 -13.76 -14.26 -4.13
CA ALA A 207 -12.65 -15.15 -4.45
C ALA A 207 -11.96 -15.68 -3.18
N THR A 208 -11.84 -14.84 -2.14
CA THR A 208 -11.31 -15.25 -0.83
C THR A 208 -12.19 -16.27 -0.14
N ALA A 209 -13.51 -16.05 -0.13
CA ALA A 209 -14.47 -17.02 0.41
C ALA A 209 -14.40 -18.36 -0.34
N TRP A 210 -14.35 -18.33 -1.67
CA TRP A 210 -14.23 -19.51 -2.50
C TRP A 210 -12.94 -20.28 -2.21
N SER A 211 -11.80 -19.59 -2.18
CA SER A 211 -10.50 -20.22 -1.88
C SER A 211 -10.50 -20.88 -0.51
N ARG A 212 -11.08 -20.24 0.51
CA ARG A 212 -11.21 -20.82 1.86
C ARG A 212 -12.11 -22.06 1.87
N TYR A 213 -13.25 -22.00 1.18
CA TYR A 213 -14.16 -23.13 1.02
C TYR A 213 -13.47 -24.31 0.34
N GLU A 214 -12.76 -24.04 -0.76
CA GLU A 214 -12.06 -25.04 -1.55
C GLU A 214 -10.96 -25.74 -0.73
N THR A 215 -10.14 -24.96 -0.01
CA THR A 215 -9.11 -25.52 0.89
C THR A 215 -9.75 -26.42 1.95
N TRP A 216 -10.78 -25.95 2.65
CA TRP A 216 -11.47 -26.77 3.64
C TRP A 216 -12.05 -28.05 3.04
N TYR A 217 -12.70 -27.96 1.88
CA TYR A 217 -13.34 -29.10 1.24
C TYR A 217 -12.32 -30.20 0.88
N PHE A 218 -11.17 -29.82 0.33
CA PHE A 218 -10.11 -30.77 -0.04
C PHE A 218 -9.25 -31.26 1.14
N ASP A 219 -9.23 -30.53 2.25
CA ASP A 219 -8.55 -30.97 3.46
C ASP A 219 -9.40 -31.97 4.28
N GLU A 220 -10.73 -31.86 4.22
CA GLU A 220 -11.65 -32.70 5.00
C GLU A 220 -12.21 -33.93 4.26
N PHE A 221 -12.18 -33.96 2.91
CA PHE A 221 -12.74 -35.04 2.09
C PHE A 221 -11.76 -35.52 1.00
#